data_AF-A0A090R1M0-F1
#
_entry.id   AF-A0A090R1M0-F1
#
_cell.length_a   1.000
_cell.length_b   1.000
_cell.length_c   1.000
_cell.angle_alpha   90.00
_cell.angle_beta   90.00
_cell.angle_gamma   90.00
#
_symmetry.space_group_name_H-M   'P 1'
#
loop_
_entity.id
_entity.type
_entity.pdbx_description
1 polymer ?
#
loop_
_entity_poly.entity_id
_entity_poly.type
_entity_poly.pdbx_seq_one_letter_code
_entity_poly.pdbx_strand_id
1 'polypeptide(L)'
;MKFSQPKATALAVASLCALGYSSVASSHGYMEYPPARQEICAQDGGYWGAQDGSQIPNAACRAAFLESGWFPFVQKPEFAKLVSNYRDQAAVEKAVPDGSLCAASDKKKIGMDVASADWQKTAITLDPNGQLKVLYRAETPHNPSFWEFYLTKPGLIMPLKY
;
A
#
# COMPACT_ATOMS: atom_id res chain seq x y z
N MET A 1 64.13 41.50 -27.64
CA MET A 1 63.43 40.70 -28.67
C MET A 1 62.19 40.07 -28.04
N LYS A 2 60.99 40.40 -28.56
CA LYS A 2 59.70 39.87 -28.10
C LYS A 2 59.48 38.50 -28.73
N PHE A 3 59.13 37.48 -27.94
CA PHE A 3 58.55 36.24 -28.45
C PHE A 3 57.20 35.98 -27.78
N SER A 4 56.22 35.69 -28.64
CA SER A 4 54.78 35.65 -28.40
C SER A 4 54.33 34.40 -27.66
N GLN A 5 53.32 34.53 -26.80
CA GLN A 5 52.58 33.38 -26.24
C GLN A 5 51.67 32.74 -27.29
N PRO A 6 51.53 31.40 -27.30
CA PRO A 6 50.38 30.75 -27.91
C PRO A 6 49.20 30.71 -26.94
N LYS A 7 48.05 31.21 -27.39
CA LYS A 7 46.76 31.13 -26.69
C LYS A 7 46.27 29.67 -26.75
N ALA A 8 46.24 28.99 -25.60
CA ALA A 8 45.55 27.71 -25.49
C ALA A 8 44.03 27.95 -25.57
N THR A 9 43.43 27.52 -26.67
CA THR A 9 41.99 27.52 -26.93
C THR A 9 41.29 26.54 -25.99
N ALA A 10 40.41 27.06 -25.14
CA ALA A 10 39.48 26.27 -24.35
C ALA A 10 38.36 25.72 -25.25
N LEU A 11 38.21 24.40 -25.30
CA LEU A 11 36.98 23.75 -25.72
C LEU A 11 36.39 23.02 -24.50
N ALA A 12 35.50 23.72 -23.80
CA ALA A 12 34.63 23.12 -22.81
C ALA A 12 33.40 22.57 -23.52
N VAL A 13 33.28 21.24 -23.60
CA VAL A 13 32.02 20.57 -23.94
C VAL A 13 31.67 19.68 -22.75
N ALA A 14 31.10 20.27 -21.71
CA ALA A 14 30.46 19.53 -20.64
C ALA A 14 29.01 19.27 -21.06
N SER A 15 28.79 18.12 -21.71
CA SER A 15 27.44 17.64 -22.05
C SER A 15 26.67 17.35 -20.77
N LEU A 16 25.75 18.24 -20.42
CA LEU A 16 24.83 18.10 -19.30
C LEU A 16 23.69 17.14 -19.70
N CYS A 17 23.98 15.84 -19.75
CA CYS A 17 22.94 14.81 -19.73
C CYS A 17 22.42 14.66 -18.30
N ALA A 18 21.53 15.56 -17.89
CA ALA A 18 20.66 15.33 -16.74
C ALA A 18 19.64 14.26 -17.14
N LEU A 19 20.05 12.99 -17.09
CA LEU A 19 19.12 11.87 -17.13
C LEU A 19 18.22 12.01 -15.89
N GLY A 20 16.95 12.38 -16.12
CA GLY A 20 15.94 12.39 -15.07
C GLY A 20 15.82 10.99 -14.50
N TYR A 21 16.34 10.79 -13.30
CA TYR A 21 16.11 9.58 -12.52
C TYR A 21 14.63 9.54 -12.15
N SER A 22 13.83 8.87 -12.98
CA SER A 22 12.50 8.44 -12.57
C SER A 22 12.70 7.25 -11.65
N SER A 23 12.88 7.50 -10.34
CA SER A 23 12.76 6.44 -9.36
C SER A 23 11.30 5.98 -9.37
N VAL A 24 11.04 4.88 -10.08
CA VAL A 24 9.85 4.07 -9.84
C VAL A 24 9.94 3.58 -8.40
N ALA A 25 9.36 4.35 -7.49
CA ALA A 25 9.29 4.02 -6.08
C ALA A 25 8.08 3.11 -5.88
N SER A 26 8.34 1.82 -5.64
CA SER A 26 7.30 0.87 -5.26
C SER A 26 7.26 0.79 -3.74
N SER A 27 6.31 1.47 -3.09
CA SER A 27 6.17 1.40 -1.63
C SER A 27 5.61 0.05 -1.21
N HIS A 28 6.35 -0.66 -0.35
CA HIS A 28 5.91 -1.95 0.20
C HIS A 28 5.88 -1.93 1.73
N GLY A 29 4.72 -2.27 2.27
CA GLY A 29 4.48 -2.34 3.70
C GLY A 29 3.00 -2.50 4.04
N TYR A 30 2.71 -2.50 5.33
CA TYR A 30 1.35 -2.67 5.84
C TYR A 30 1.25 -2.11 7.26
N MET A 31 0.02 -1.84 7.70
CA MET A 31 -0.25 -1.53 9.11
C MET A 31 0.02 -2.78 9.95
N GLU A 32 0.98 -2.69 10.86
CA GLU A 32 1.29 -3.71 11.86
C GLU A 32 0.42 -3.52 13.11
N TYR A 33 0.13 -2.26 13.48
CA TYR A 33 -0.78 -1.95 14.57
C TYR A 33 -1.63 -0.68 14.31
N PRO A 34 -2.97 -0.76 14.43
CA PRO A 34 -3.77 -1.99 14.41
C PRO A 34 -3.48 -2.80 13.13
N PRO A 35 -3.42 -4.14 13.18
CA PRO A 35 -3.01 -4.94 12.03
C PRO A 35 -4.01 -4.78 10.87
N ALA A 36 -3.47 -4.64 9.66
CA ALA A 36 -4.27 -4.61 8.45
C ALA A 36 -4.98 -5.96 8.21
N ARG A 37 -6.11 -5.98 7.50
CA ARG A 37 -6.90 -7.21 7.26
C ARG A 37 -6.07 -8.32 6.61
N GLN A 38 -5.30 -7.97 5.59
CA GLN A 38 -4.44 -8.92 4.89
C GLN A 38 -3.32 -9.45 5.79
N GLU A 39 -2.85 -8.65 6.77
CA GLU A 39 -1.84 -9.10 7.73
C GLU A 39 -2.42 -10.14 8.67
N ILE A 40 -3.64 -9.91 9.19
CA ILE A 40 -4.37 -10.88 10.01
C ILE A 40 -4.52 -12.20 9.24
N CYS A 41 -5.00 -12.15 7.99
CA CYS A 41 -5.17 -13.36 7.19
C CYS A 41 -3.86 -14.07 6.85
N ALA A 42 -2.78 -13.32 6.64
CA ALA A 42 -1.46 -13.89 6.44
C ALA A 42 -0.92 -14.60 7.69
N GLN A 43 -1.16 -14.04 8.88
CA GLN A 43 -0.78 -14.60 10.17
C GLN A 43 -1.63 -15.81 10.57
N ASP A 44 -2.94 -15.80 10.28
CA ASP A 44 -3.86 -16.90 10.56
C ASP A 44 -3.46 -18.19 9.80
N GLY A 45 -2.81 -18.07 8.64
CA GLY A 45 -2.29 -19.21 7.89
C GLY A 45 -3.39 -20.06 7.24
N GLY A 46 -3.09 -21.35 7.01
CA GLY A 46 -4.04 -22.32 6.44
C GLY A 46 -4.26 -22.24 4.92
N TYR A 47 -3.90 -21.12 4.28
CA TYR A 47 -4.12 -20.86 2.84
C TYR A 47 -3.17 -21.62 1.90
N TRP A 48 -2.21 -22.39 2.43
CA TRP A 48 -1.39 -23.34 1.66
C TRP A 48 -1.99 -24.76 1.62
N GLY A 49 -3.04 -25.00 2.40
CA GLY A 49 -3.66 -26.31 2.57
C GLY A 49 -4.74 -26.61 1.55
N ALA A 50 -5.93 -26.95 2.03
CA ALA A 50 -7.06 -27.34 1.20
C ALA A 50 -7.58 -26.16 0.37
N GLN A 51 -7.88 -26.42 -0.92
CA GLN A 51 -8.37 -25.41 -1.86
C GLN A 51 -9.78 -24.91 -1.53
N ASP A 52 -10.54 -25.66 -0.71
CA ASP A 52 -11.83 -25.23 -0.17
C ASP A 52 -11.69 -24.24 1.00
N GLY A 53 -10.46 -23.88 1.38
CA GLY A 53 -10.17 -22.95 2.47
C GLY A 53 -10.51 -23.50 3.85
N SER A 54 -10.88 -24.77 3.99
CA SER A 54 -11.35 -25.37 5.24
C SER A 54 -10.32 -25.32 6.38
N GLN A 55 -9.04 -25.14 6.05
CA GLN A 55 -7.93 -24.98 6.99
C GLN A 55 -7.67 -23.51 7.41
N ILE A 56 -8.36 -22.53 6.82
CA ILE A 56 -8.27 -21.12 7.21
C ILE A 56 -9.25 -20.89 8.36
N PRO A 57 -8.77 -20.62 9.59
CA PRO A 57 -9.63 -20.61 10.77
C PRO A 57 -10.61 -19.43 10.76
N ASN A 58 -10.14 -18.26 10.34
CA ASN A 58 -10.90 -17.03 10.29
C ASN A 58 -11.87 -17.03 9.10
N ALA A 59 -13.17 -16.88 9.40
CA ALA A 59 -14.23 -16.98 8.39
C ALA A 59 -14.15 -15.88 7.32
N ALA A 60 -13.77 -14.65 7.67
CA ALA A 60 -13.58 -13.58 6.69
C ALA A 60 -12.35 -13.82 5.82
N CYS A 61 -11.24 -14.27 6.41
CA CYS A 61 -10.04 -14.64 5.65
C CYS A 61 -10.31 -15.84 4.72
N ARG A 62 -11.11 -16.81 5.17
CA ARG A 62 -11.55 -17.93 4.33
C ARG A 62 -12.42 -17.46 3.16
N ALA A 63 -13.39 -16.58 3.41
CA ALA A 63 -14.20 -15.99 2.34
C ALA A 63 -13.33 -15.23 1.33
N ALA A 64 -12.35 -14.46 1.81
CA ALA A 64 -11.42 -13.76 0.96
C ALA A 64 -10.51 -14.68 0.13
N PHE A 65 -10.06 -15.79 0.72
CA PHE A 65 -9.30 -16.83 0.03
C PHE A 65 -10.12 -17.51 -1.07
N LEU A 66 -11.39 -17.82 -0.80
CA LEU A 66 -12.27 -18.42 -1.80
C LEU A 66 -12.51 -17.49 -2.99
N GLU A 67 -12.44 -16.17 -2.77
CA GLU A 67 -12.60 -15.16 -3.82
C GLU A 67 -11.28 -14.87 -4.59
N SER A 68 -10.13 -14.87 -3.93
CA SER A 68 -8.86 -14.37 -4.52
C SER A 68 -7.65 -15.30 -4.39
N GLY A 69 -7.83 -16.49 -3.83
CA GLY A 69 -6.75 -17.41 -3.50
C GLY A 69 -5.79 -16.85 -2.45
N TRP A 70 -4.57 -17.37 -2.44
CA TRP A 70 -3.52 -16.98 -1.48
C TRP A 70 -2.83 -15.64 -1.81
N PHE A 71 -3.03 -15.11 -3.02
CA PHE A 71 -2.31 -13.92 -3.51
C PHE A 71 -2.38 -12.71 -2.59
N PRO A 72 -3.55 -12.33 -2.03
CA PRO A 72 -3.63 -11.17 -1.13
C PRO A 72 -2.87 -11.37 0.18
N PHE A 73 -2.67 -12.61 0.63
CA PHE A 73 -1.98 -12.91 1.89
C PHE A 73 -0.47 -12.95 1.73
N VAL A 74 0.00 -13.44 0.58
CA VAL A 74 1.44 -13.45 0.25
C VAL A 74 1.91 -12.06 -0.14
N GLN A 75 1.10 -11.34 -0.93
CA GLN A 75 1.37 -9.94 -1.32
C GLN A 75 0.88 -8.93 -0.27
N LYS A 76 0.90 -9.32 1.02
CA LYS A 76 0.50 -8.45 2.13
C LYS A 76 1.21 -7.08 2.17
N PRO A 77 2.46 -6.91 1.68
CA PRO A 77 3.11 -5.60 1.62
C PRO A 77 2.76 -4.79 0.37
N GLU A 78 2.06 -5.37 -0.62
CA GLU A 78 1.80 -4.74 -1.92
C GLU A 78 0.30 -4.48 -2.16
N PHE A 79 -0.37 -3.85 -1.21
CA PHE A 79 -1.71 -3.27 -1.45
C PHE A 79 -1.56 -1.85 -1.97
N ALA A 80 -1.24 -1.74 -3.26
CA ALA A 80 -0.76 -0.50 -3.87
C ALA A 80 -1.46 -0.20 -5.20
N LYS A 81 -1.52 1.10 -5.52
CA LYS A 81 -1.98 1.63 -6.82
C LYS A 81 -1.07 2.76 -7.26
N LEU A 82 -0.60 2.71 -8.50
CA LEU A 82 0.17 3.81 -9.09
C LEU A 82 -0.78 4.90 -9.58
N VAL A 83 -0.65 6.10 -9.03
CA VAL A 83 -1.42 7.29 -9.41
C VAL A 83 -0.46 8.41 -9.73
N SER A 84 -0.36 8.82 -10.99
CA SER A 84 0.58 9.87 -11.39
C SER A 84 0.27 11.23 -10.75
N ASN A 85 -1.02 11.56 -10.61
CA ASN A 85 -1.48 12.77 -9.92
C ASN A 85 -1.92 12.46 -8.48
N TYR A 86 -1.06 11.80 -7.69
CA TYR A 86 -1.37 11.32 -6.34
C TYR A 86 -1.71 12.41 -5.32
N ARG A 87 -1.52 13.70 -5.64
CA ARG A 87 -1.92 14.83 -4.79
C ARG A 87 -3.35 15.31 -5.06
N ASP A 88 -3.97 14.85 -6.13
CA ASP A 88 -5.36 15.14 -6.47
C ASP A 88 -6.24 13.99 -5.98
N GLN A 89 -7.03 14.26 -4.96
CA GLN A 89 -7.93 13.28 -4.35
C GLN A 89 -8.87 12.66 -5.38
N ALA A 90 -9.42 13.43 -6.32
CA ALA A 90 -10.33 12.90 -7.33
C ALA A 90 -9.61 11.92 -8.28
N ALA A 91 -8.31 12.13 -8.54
CA ALA A 91 -7.50 11.20 -9.30
C ALA A 91 -7.24 9.89 -8.54
N VAL A 92 -7.05 9.96 -7.21
CA VAL A 92 -6.89 8.79 -6.33
C VAL A 92 -8.19 7.99 -6.27
N GLU A 93 -9.33 8.64 -6.00
CA GLU A 93 -10.66 7.99 -5.93
C GLU A 93 -11.06 7.37 -7.27
N LYS A 94 -10.69 7.98 -8.39
CA LYS A 94 -10.88 7.39 -9.72
C LYS A 94 -10.03 6.13 -9.92
N ALA A 95 -8.82 6.09 -9.37
CA ALA A 95 -7.91 4.96 -9.50
C ALA A 95 -8.23 3.81 -8.53
N VAL A 96 -8.82 4.12 -7.38
CA VAL A 96 -9.26 3.18 -6.34
C VAL A 96 -10.72 3.50 -5.98
N PRO A 97 -11.70 3.06 -6.80
CA PRO A 97 -13.10 3.42 -6.59
C PRO A 97 -13.71 2.75 -5.36
N ASP A 98 -14.85 3.31 -4.91
CA ASP A 98 -15.74 2.73 -3.91
C ASP A 98 -15.92 1.22 -4.08
N GLY A 99 -15.83 0.49 -2.96
CA GLY A 99 -15.91 -0.97 -2.92
C GLY A 99 -14.69 -1.72 -3.41
N SER A 100 -13.59 -1.03 -3.73
CA SER A 100 -12.29 -1.65 -4.02
C SER A 100 -11.16 -1.15 -3.11
N LEU A 101 -11.52 -0.43 -2.03
CA LEU A 101 -10.56 0.25 -1.17
C LEU A 101 -9.64 -0.75 -0.44
N CYS A 102 -10.17 -1.89 0.03
CA CYS A 102 -9.38 -2.88 0.77
C CYS A 102 -8.47 -3.71 -0.15
N ALA A 103 -8.75 -3.79 -1.45
CA ALA A 103 -7.89 -4.41 -2.46
C ALA A 103 -6.95 -3.43 -3.18
N ALA A 104 -7.02 -2.12 -2.87
CA ALA A 104 -6.36 -1.07 -3.65
C ALA A 104 -6.69 -1.15 -5.16
N SER A 105 -7.91 -1.54 -5.51
CA SER A 105 -8.37 -1.78 -6.89
C SER A 105 -7.61 -2.88 -7.65
N ASP A 106 -6.86 -3.76 -6.99
CA ASP A 106 -6.22 -4.92 -7.61
C ASP A 106 -7.19 -6.11 -7.69
N LYS A 107 -7.48 -6.57 -8.93
CA LYS A 107 -8.37 -7.70 -9.19
C LYS A 107 -7.92 -9.01 -8.53
N LYS A 108 -6.63 -9.17 -8.25
CA LYS A 108 -6.10 -10.36 -7.55
C LYS A 108 -6.26 -10.29 -6.03
N LYS A 109 -6.78 -9.18 -5.51
CA LYS A 109 -6.90 -8.88 -4.08
C LYS A 109 -8.33 -8.57 -3.62
N ILE A 110 -9.32 -8.68 -4.51
CA ILE A 110 -10.73 -8.34 -4.28
C ILE A 110 -11.39 -9.12 -3.13
N GLY A 111 -10.81 -10.26 -2.77
CA GLY A 111 -11.18 -11.00 -1.56
C GLY A 111 -11.10 -10.14 -0.29
N MET A 112 -10.25 -9.12 -0.25
CA MET A 112 -10.16 -8.21 0.91
C MET A 112 -11.37 -7.25 1.00
N ASP A 113 -12.11 -7.08 -0.10
CA ASP A 113 -13.32 -6.26 -0.17
C ASP A 113 -14.62 -7.05 0.07
N VAL A 114 -14.56 -8.37 0.33
CA VAL A 114 -15.77 -9.16 0.59
C VAL A 114 -16.53 -8.63 1.81
N ALA A 115 -17.84 -8.53 1.68
CA ALA A 115 -18.69 -8.15 2.80
C ALA A 115 -18.77 -9.31 3.79
N SER A 116 -18.24 -9.11 4.99
CA SER A 116 -18.30 -10.10 6.07
C SER A 116 -18.42 -9.41 7.43
N ALA A 117 -19.26 -9.97 8.30
CA ALA A 117 -19.35 -9.58 9.70
C ALA A 117 -18.16 -10.13 10.52
N ASP A 118 -17.43 -11.11 9.98
CA ASP A 118 -16.35 -11.83 10.65
C ASP A 118 -14.98 -11.15 10.46
N TRP A 119 -14.93 -10.00 9.77
CA TRP A 119 -13.71 -9.20 9.74
C TRP A 119 -13.34 -8.82 11.17
N GLN A 120 -12.17 -9.34 11.61
CA GLN A 120 -11.67 -9.09 12.95
C GLN A 120 -11.46 -7.58 13.18
N LYS A 121 -11.72 -7.16 14.42
CA LYS A 121 -11.59 -5.78 14.85
C LYS A 121 -10.66 -5.72 16.05
N THR A 122 -9.76 -4.76 16.04
CA THR A 122 -8.89 -4.47 17.18
C THR A 122 -9.64 -3.57 18.15
N ALA A 123 -9.81 -4.01 19.39
CA ALA A 123 -10.29 -3.13 20.46
C ALA A 123 -9.22 -2.07 20.74
N ILE A 124 -9.61 -0.80 20.67
CA ILE A 124 -8.69 0.34 20.86
C ILE A 124 -8.98 1.02 22.19
N THR A 125 -7.93 1.16 22.99
CA THR A 125 -7.91 2.06 24.15
C THR A 125 -6.95 3.20 23.82
N LEU A 126 -7.45 4.43 23.89
CA LEU A 126 -6.63 5.62 23.66
C LEU A 126 -5.72 5.90 24.86
N ASP A 127 -4.60 6.57 24.61
CA ASP A 127 -3.75 7.08 25.69
C ASP A 127 -4.49 8.16 26.53
N PRO A 128 -3.93 8.61 27.67
CA PRO A 128 -4.55 9.66 28.50
C PRO A 128 -4.80 11.00 27.78
N ASN A 129 -4.15 11.25 26.64
CA ASN A 129 -4.34 12.44 25.82
C ASN A 129 -5.32 12.20 24.66
N GLY A 130 -5.95 11.03 24.59
CA GLY A 130 -6.88 10.67 23.52
C GLY A 130 -6.20 10.29 22.20
N GLN A 131 -4.94 9.84 22.23
CA GLN A 131 -4.19 9.48 21.03
C GLN A 131 -4.13 7.97 20.81
N LEU A 132 -4.08 7.56 19.53
CA LEU A 132 -3.75 6.22 19.10
C LEU A 132 -2.35 6.20 18.49
N LYS A 133 -1.45 5.41 19.06
CA LYS A 133 -0.19 5.10 18.40
C LYS A 133 -0.43 4.04 17.34
N VAL A 134 -0.17 4.39 16.09
CA VAL A 134 -0.15 3.44 14.97
C VAL A 134 1.27 2.97 14.68
N LEU A 135 1.41 1.77 14.14
CA LEU A 135 2.66 1.21 13.67
C LEU A 135 2.49 0.72 12.24
N TYR A 136 3.26 1.32 11.33
CA TYR A 136 3.38 0.85 9.95
C TYR A 136 4.72 0.15 9.76
N ARG A 137 4.70 -1.05 9.19
CA ARG A 137 5.89 -1.80 8.84
C ARG A 137 6.30 -1.45 7.42
N ALA A 138 7.35 -0.64 7.29
CA ALA A 138 7.98 -0.33 6.01
C ALA A 138 8.99 -1.44 5.66
N GLU A 139 8.52 -2.46 4.96
CA GLU A 139 9.35 -3.59 4.53
C GLU A 139 10.35 -3.16 3.45
N THR A 140 9.92 -2.28 2.55
CA THR A 140 10.82 -1.50 1.69
C THR A 140 10.62 -0.01 1.99
N PRO A 141 11.59 0.66 2.65
CA PRO A 141 11.45 2.07 3.00
C PRO A 141 11.51 3.03 1.79
N HIS A 142 10.62 4.03 1.75
CA HIS A 142 10.63 5.09 0.73
C HIS A 142 10.49 6.48 1.34
N ASN A 143 11.31 7.40 0.83
CA ASN A 143 11.38 8.79 1.23
C ASN A 143 11.73 9.63 -0.02
N PRO A 144 11.01 10.72 -0.35
CA PRO A 144 9.86 11.31 0.36
C PRO A 144 8.57 10.50 0.26
N SER A 145 7.77 10.57 1.32
CA SER A 145 6.40 10.01 1.40
C SER A 145 5.54 10.84 2.36
N PHE A 146 4.22 10.65 2.33
CA PHE A 146 3.25 11.24 3.27
C PHE A 146 2.16 10.21 3.61
N TRP A 147 1.40 10.47 4.67
CA TRP A 147 0.37 9.58 5.19
C TRP A 147 -0.97 10.29 5.29
N GLU A 148 -2.03 9.57 4.96
CA GLU A 148 -3.42 9.96 5.20
C GLU A 148 -4.12 8.83 5.94
N PHE A 149 -4.95 9.19 6.92
CA PHE A 149 -5.71 8.25 7.73
C PHE A 149 -7.19 8.57 7.62
N TYR A 150 -7.99 7.56 7.29
CA TYR A 150 -9.44 7.68 7.12
C TYR A 150 -10.15 6.79 8.15
N LEU A 151 -11.27 7.29 8.68
CA LEU A 151 -12.14 6.57 9.60
C LEU A 151 -13.53 6.48 8.97
N THR A 152 -14.10 5.29 8.96
CA THR A 152 -15.46 5.08 8.46
C THR A 152 -16.47 5.83 9.31
N LYS A 153 -17.55 6.32 8.68
CA LYS A 153 -18.70 6.87 9.41
C LYS A 153 -19.28 5.82 10.38
N PRO A 154 -19.85 6.23 11.53
CA PRO A 154 -20.49 5.31 12.46
C PRO A 154 -21.54 4.43 11.77
N GLY A 155 -21.53 3.13 12.08
CA GLY A 155 -22.49 2.16 11.54
C GLY A 155 -22.22 1.69 10.10
N LEU A 156 -21.18 2.19 9.43
CA LEU A 156 -20.82 1.71 8.10
C LEU A 156 -20.37 0.24 8.15
N ILE A 157 -21.02 -0.60 7.35
CA ILE A 157 -20.58 -1.96 7.00
C ILE A 157 -20.12 -1.98 5.54
N MET A 158 -19.34 -3.00 5.15
CA MET A 158 -18.83 -3.18 3.79
C MET A 158 -19.93 -3.03 2.72
N PRO A 159 -19.62 -2.58 1.49
CA PRO A 159 -18.28 -2.18 1.01
C PRO A 159 -17.83 -0.82 1.57
N LEU A 160 -16.50 -0.64 1.72
CA LEU A 160 -15.94 0.67 2.09
C LEU A 160 -16.06 1.66 0.94
N LYS A 161 -16.30 2.92 1.28
CA LYS A 161 -16.49 4.06 0.38
C LYS A 161 -15.88 5.31 1.00
N TYR A 162 -15.56 6.30 0.17
CA TYR A 162 -15.10 7.62 0.63
C TYR A 162 -16.18 8.38 1.44
#